data_AF-A0A9Q3L5I6-F1
#
_entry.id   AF-A0A9Q3L5I6-F1
#
_cell.length_a   1.000
_cell.length_b   1.000
_cell.length_c   1.000
_cell.angle_alpha   90.00
_cell.angle_beta   90.00
_cell.angle_gamma   90.00
#
_symmetry.space_group_name_H-M   'P 1'
#
loop_
_entity.id
_entity.type
_entity.pdbx_description
1 polymer ?
#
loop_
_entity_poly.entity_id
_entity_poly.type
_entity_poly.pdbx_seq_one_letter_code
_entity_poly.pdbx_strand_id
1 'polypeptide(L)'
;FISCCFIIDFQAKTDTITQWITPPHAIIQTPLLPHQKTGLAFLLNQEIPNGQSARNLWATSPLGSTFNARHIITNKVFSSFESLSANTPLGGLLADDMGLGKTIQAIALIGTSKERIIANPHFSMPTMIICPPCLITNWQSEISKHAQAGALHAKIYHGPTHYSLSKADILKYDIIITSYNTITQEFKQTNTSTSFIFQINWHCIILDEAQ
;
A
#
# COMPACT_ATOMS: atom_id res chain seq x y z
N PHE A 1 9.85 7.85 -0.82
CA PHE A 1 9.63 6.43 -0.52
C PHE A 1 8.17 6.15 -0.78
N ILE A 2 7.87 5.45 -1.88
CA ILE A 2 6.50 5.05 -2.23
C ILE A 2 6.43 3.57 -1.82
N SER A 3 5.59 3.23 -0.85
CA SER A 3 5.18 1.84 -0.65
C SER A 3 4.15 1.52 -1.73
N CYS A 4 4.51 0.65 -2.67
CA CYS A 4 3.57 0.15 -3.67
C CYS A 4 3.06 -1.21 -3.20
N CYS A 5 1.80 -1.29 -2.82
CA CYS A 5 1.11 -2.56 -2.63
C CYS A 5 0.44 -2.94 -3.95
N PHE A 6 0.98 -3.95 -4.62
CA PHE A 6 0.39 -4.47 -5.84
C PHE A 6 -0.57 -5.60 -5.44
N ILE A 7 -1.86 -5.52 -5.77
CA ILE A 7 -2.72 -6.70 -5.70
C ILE A 7 -2.53 -7.42 -7.03
N ILE A 8 -1.65 -8.43 -7.07
CA ILE A 8 -1.42 -9.29 -8.23
C ILE A 8 -1.42 -10.75 -7.80
N ASP A 9 -2.04 -11.57 -8.66
CA ASP A 9 -2.18 -13.02 -8.55
C ASP A 9 -0.83 -13.73 -8.52
N PHE A 10 -0.30 -13.99 -7.33
CA PHE A 10 0.73 -14.99 -7.07
C PHE A 10 0.76 -15.48 -5.61
N GLN A 11 0.62 -16.79 -5.39
CA GLN A 11 0.58 -17.41 -4.07
C GLN A 11 1.88 -17.22 -3.28
N ALA A 12 1.79 -16.70 -2.06
CA ALA A 12 2.88 -16.75 -1.07
C ALA A 12 2.43 -17.56 0.16
N LYS A 13 3.17 -18.64 0.47
CA LYS A 13 3.04 -19.38 1.73
C LYS A 13 3.57 -18.53 2.88
N THR A 14 2.72 -18.24 3.86
CA THR A 14 3.03 -17.41 5.03
C THR A 14 3.22 -18.26 6.28
N ASP A 15 4.39 -18.89 6.40
CA ASP A 15 4.87 -19.39 7.69
C ASP A 15 5.65 -18.28 8.39
N THR A 16 5.40 -18.08 9.69
CA THR A 16 6.01 -17.10 10.61
C THR A 16 5.60 -15.62 10.47
N ILE A 17 4.49 -15.24 11.14
CA ILE A 17 4.36 -14.18 12.17
C ILE A 17 2.88 -14.18 12.62
N THR A 18 2.58 -14.80 13.76
CA THR A 18 1.25 -14.93 14.36
C THR A 18 1.12 -14.08 15.63
N GLN A 19 1.27 -12.76 15.50
CA GLN A 19 0.53 -11.87 16.40
C GLN A 19 -0.76 -11.50 15.70
N TRP A 20 -1.89 -11.80 16.33
CA TRP A 20 -3.22 -11.49 15.79
C TRP A 20 -3.40 -9.98 15.71
N ILE A 21 -3.06 -9.39 14.56
CA ILE A 21 -3.31 -7.97 14.33
C ILE A 21 -4.81 -7.79 14.15
N THR A 22 -5.39 -6.97 15.01
CA THR A 22 -6.80 -6.56 14.92
C THR A 22 -6.80 -5.10 14.49
N PRO A 23 -7.48 -4.75 13.39
CA PRO A 23 -7.52 -3.36 12.95
C PRO A 23 -8.26 -2.51 14.00
N PRO A 24 -7.94 -1.20 14.08
CA PRO A 24 -8.55 -0.32 15.05
C PRO A 24 -10.06 -0.22 14.85
N HIS A 25 -10.82 -0.66 15.86
CA HIS A 25 -12.29 -0.66 15.82
C HIS A 25 -12.90 0.74 15.68
N ALA A 26 -12.15 1.78 16.08
CA ALA A 26 -12.52 3.18 15.90
C ALA A 26 -12.50 3.63 14.43
N ILE A 27 -11.82 2.89 13.55
CA ILE A 27 -11.72 3.19 12.12
C ILE A 27 -12.40 2.12 11.28
N ILE A 28 -12.20 0.84 11.62
CA ILE A 28 -12.75 -0.31 10.89
C ILE A 28 -13.86 -0.95 11.71
N GLN A 29 -15.08 -0.93 11.20
CA GLN A 29 -16.25 -1.48 11.90
C GLN A 29 -16.47 -2.97 11.61
N THR A 30 -16.04 -3.44 10.43
CA THR A 30 -16.24 -4.84 10.04
C THR A 30 -15.21 -5.76 10.71
N PRO A 31 -15.64 -6.83 11.39
CA PRO A 31 -14.72 -7.81 11.95
C PRO A 31 -14.07 -8.62 10.81
N LEU A 32 -12.74 -8.69 10.81
CA LEU A 32 -11.98 -9.49 9.84
C LEU A 32 -12.02 -10.98 10.20
N LEU A 33 -12.14 -11.82 9.17
CA LEU A 33 -12.00 -13.27 9.27
C LEU A 33 -10.53 -13.65 9.58
N PRO A 34 -10.26 -14.85 10.15
CA PRO A 34 -8.90 -15.24 10.52
C PRO A 34 -7.88 -15.13 9.38
N HIS A 35 -8.22 -15.58 8.16
CA HIS A 35 -7.32 -15.47 7.00
C HIS A 35 -7.08 -14.01 6.59
N GLN A 36 -8.10 -13.16 6.74
CA GLN A 36 -7.97 -11.72 6.46
C GLN A 36 -7.05 -11.01 7.45
N LYS A 37 -7.05 -11.44 8.72
CA LYS A 37 -6.11 -10.94 9.72
C LYS A 37 -4.67 -11.35 9.39
N THR A 38 -4.48 -12.57 8.90
CA THR A 38 -3.16 -13.04 8.42
C THR A 38 -2.69 -12.22 7.22
N GLY A 39 -3.56 -11.98 6.24
CA GLY A 39 -3.26 -11.13 5.08
C GLY A 39 -2.92 -9.69 5.47
N LEU A 40 -3.70 -9.09 6.37
CA LEU A 40 -3.42 -7.76 6.93
C LEU A 40 -2.06 -7.73 7.65
N ALA A 41 -1.78 -8.73 8.49
CA ALA A 41 -0.51 -8.80 9.22
C ALA A 41 0.69 -8.95 8.28
N PHE A 42 0.54 -9.77 7.23
CA PHE A 42 1.53 -9.87 6.17
C PHE A 42 1.79 -8.50 5.53
N LEU A 43 0.75 -7.79 5.09
CA LEU A 43 0.89 -6.47 4.45
C LEU A 43 1.54 -5.43 5.39
N LEU A 44 1.13 -5.37 6.65
CA LEU A 44 1.71 -4.44 7.64
C LEU A 44 3.20 -4.71 7.89
N ASN A 45 3.61 -5.98 7.88
CA ASN A 45 5.02 -6.34 8.00
C ASN A 45 5.84 -5.88 6.78
N GLN A 46 5.21 -5.81 5.60
CA GLN A 46 5.85 -5.31 4.36
C GLN A 46 5.97 -3.78 4.30
N GLU A 47 5.24 -3.04 5.13
CA GLU A 47 5.37 -1.58 5.21
C GLU A 47 6.56 -1.13 6.08
N ILE A 48 7.15 -2.05 6.87
CA ILE A 48 8.26 -1.74 7.76
C ILE A 48 9.57 -2.09 7.05
N PRO A 49 10.53 -1.14 6.91
CA PRO A 49 11.87 -1.42 6.41
C PRO A 49 12.69 -2.19 7.46
N ASN A 50 12.32 -3.45 7.73
CA ASN A 50 12.97 -4.33 8.70
C ASN A 50 13.85 -5.39 8.02
N GLY A 51 14.01 -5.33 6.69
CA GLY A 51 14.86 -6.22 5.90
C GLY A 51 14.51 -7.71 6.00
N GLN A 52 13.40 -8.09 6.63
CA GLN A 52 13.03 -9.49 6.84
C GLN A 52 12.48 -10.12 5.55
N SER A 53 11.66 -9.40 4.79
CA SER A 53 11.12 -9.87 3.51
C SER A 53 12.17 -10.06 2.42
N ALA A 54 13.32 -9.43 2.56
CA ALA A 54 14.40 -9.54 1.60
C ALA A 54 15.19 -10.85 1.75
N ARG A 55 15.20 -11.48 2.95
CA ARG A 55 16.20 -12.48 3.37
C ARG A 55 16.35 -13.68 2.42
N ASN A 56 15.32 -14.06 1.68
CA ASN A 56 15.39 -15.20 0.76
C ASN A 56 16.29 -14.96 -0.47
N LEU A 57 16.56 -13.71 -0.82
CA LEU A 57 17.45 -13.33 -1.93
C LEU A 57 18.82 -12.81 -1.48
N TRP A 58 19.07 -12.74 -0.17
CA TRP A 58 20.34 -12.25 0.39
C TRP A 58 21.05 -13.35 1.17
N ALA A 59 22.25 -13.70 0.72
CA ALA A 59 23.18 -14.50 1.51
C ALA A 59 23.91 -13.58 2.50
N THR A 60 23.64 -13.75 3.79
CA THR A 60 24.39 -13.08 4.86
C THR A 60 25.58 -13.94 5.23
N SER A 61 26.80 -13.39 5.16
CA SER A 61 27.99 -14.10 5.63
C SER A 61 28.35 -13.62 7.03
N PRO A 62 28.34 -14.48 8.06
CA PRO A 62 28.89 -14.14 9.36
C PRO A 62 30.41 -14.27 9.28
N LEU A 63 31.12 -13.23 8.82
CA LEU A 63 32.58 -13.16 8.92
C LEU A 63 32.97 -11.97 9.81
N GLY A 64 32.98 -12.20 11.12
CA GLY A 64 33.40 -11.20 12.12
C GLY A 64 32.32 -10.18 12.50
N SER A 65 32.75 -9.05 13.07
CA SER A 65 31.89 -7.95 13.55
C SER A 65 31.22 -7.12 12.44
N THR A 66 31.45 -7.44 11.18
CA THR A 66 30.95 -6.68 10.03
C THR A 66 29.82 -7.43 9.32
N PHE A 67 28.65 -6.77 9.22
CA PHE A 67 27.50 -7.28 8.48
C PHE A 67 27.76 -7.16 6.98
N ASN A 68 27.75 -8.27 6.24
CA ASN A 68 27.80 -8.28 4.78
C ASN A 68 26.65 -9.13 4.23
N ALA A 69 25.78 -8.49 3.44
CA ALA A 69 24.70 -9.14 2.71
C ALA A 69 24.99 -9.11 1.21
N ARG A 70 24.91 -10.27 0.55
CA ARG A 70 25.11 -10.40 -0.90
C ARG A 70 23.81 -10.83 -1.57
N HIS A 71 23.37 -10.10 -2.59
CA HIS A 71 22.23 -10.51 -3.40
C HIS A 71 22.61 -11.75 -4.20
N ILE A 72 21.87 -12.84 -4.05
CA ILE A 72 22.23 -14.16 -4.61
C ILE A 72 22.27 -14.11 -6.15
N ILE A 73 21.42 -13.28 -6.77
CA ILE A 73 21.30 -13.21 -8.24
C ILE A 73 22.21 -12.13 -8.83
N THR A 74 22.23 -10.92 -8.25
CA THR A 74 22.94 -9.77 -8.85
C THR A 74 24.35 -9.61 -8.32
N ASN A 75 24.75 -10.39 -7.32
CA ASN A 75 26.02 -10.29 -6.60
C ASN A 75 26.30 -8.92 -5.97
N LYS A 76 25.31 -8.02 -5.91
CA LYS A 76 25.45 -6.74 -5.18
C LYS A 76 25.68 -7.02 -3.70
N VAL A 77 26.69 -6.36 -3.14
CA VAL A 77 27.05 -6.50 -1.72
C VAL A 77 26.68 -5.22 -0.98
N PHE A 78 26.06 -5.38 0.18
CA PHE A 78 25.77 -4.31 1.12
C PHE A 78 26.49 -4.61 2.43
N SER A 79 27.24 -3.62 2.91
CA SER A 79 28.04 -3.69 4.14
C SER A 79 27.30 -3.13 5.35
N SER A 80 26.03 -2.72 5.19
CA SER A 80 25.19 -2.28 6.30
C SER A 80 23.73 -2.71 6.12
N PHE A 81 23.04 -2.96 7.23
CA PHE A 81 21.62 -3.26 7.22
C PHE A 81 20.77 -2.09 6.73
N GLU A 82 21.18 -0.85 7.03
CA GLU A 82 20.52 0.38 6.58
C GLU A 82 20.50 0.47 5.04
N SER A 83 21.63 0.23 4.40
CA SER A 83 21.73 0.26 2.93
C SER A 83 20.94 -0.88 2.26
N LEU A 84 20.86 -2.05 2.90
CA LEU A 84 20.01 -3.15 2.46
C LEU A 84 18.51 -2.80 2.57
N SER A 85 18.11 -2.23 3.70
CA SER A 85 16.72 -1.81 3.96
C SER A 85 16.26 -0.71 3.01
N ALA A 86 17.14 0.25 2.69
CA ALA A 86 16.86 1.34 1.76
C ALA A 86 16.67 0.87 0.31
N ASN A 87 17.22 -0.29 -0.05
CA ASN A 87 17.13 -0.88 -1.39
C ASN A 87 16.11 -2.03 -1.48
N THR A 88 15.39 -2.33 -0.40
CA THR A 88 14.31 -3.32 -0.42
C THR A 88 13.01 -2.59 -0.73
N PRO A 89 12.27 -2.98 -1.78
CA PRO A 89 10.96 -2.40 -2.04
C PRO A 89 10.01 -2.70 -0.87
N LEU A 90 9.24 -1.69 -0.46
CA LEU A 90 8.19 -1.84 0.55
C LEU A 90 6.85 -2.11 -0.12
N GLY A 91 6.02 -2.90 0.55
CA GLY A 91 4.75 -3.39 0.04
C GLY A 91 4.77 -4.87 -0.29
N GLY A 92 3.62 -5.40 -0.68
CA GLY A 92 3.44 -6.82 -0.89
C GLY A 92 2.43 -7.12 -1.98
N LEU A 93 2.37 -8.41 -2.33
CA LEU A 93 1.41 -8.98 -3.26
C LEU A 93 0.31 -9.66 -2.48
N LEU A 94 -0.93 -9.20 -2.64
CA LEU A 94 -2.09 -9.90 -2.10
C LEU A 94 -2.79 -10.64 -3.25
N ALA A 95 -2.68 -11.97 -3.23
CA ALA A 95 -3.07 -12.86 -4.32
C ALA A 95 -4.10 -13.90 -3.88
N ASP A 96 -4.93 -13.54 -2.92
CA ASP A 96 -5.97 -14.43 -2.43
C ASP A 96 -7.01 -14.70 -3.53
N ASP A 97 -7.57 -15.91 -3.54
CA ASP A 97 -8.67 -16.28 -4.44
C ASP A 97 -9.81 -15.24 -4.43
N MET A 98 -10.50 -15.12 -5.56
CA MET A 98 -11.67 -14.26 -5.69
C MET A 98 -12.70 -14.61 -4.59
N GLY A 99 -13.22 -13.59 -3.91
CA GLY A 99 -14.20 -13.77 -2.83
C GLY A 99 -13.62 -13.91 -1.42
N LEU A 100 -12.29 -13.99 -1.24
CA LEU A 100 -11.68 -14.04 0.10
C LEU A 100 -11.63 -12.69 0.84
N GLY A 101 -12.12 -11.62 0.20
CA GLY A 101 -12.24 -10.30 0.81
C GLY A 101 -10.94 -9.48 0.75
N LYS A 102 -10.24 -9.49 -0.39
CA LYS A 102 -9.06 -8.65 -0.62
C LYS A 102 -9.34 -7.16 -0.37
N THR A 103 -10.51 -6.68 -0.79
CA THR A 103 -10.95 -5.30 -0.60
C THR A 103 -11.04 -4.92 0.88
N ILE A 104 -11.66 -5.73 1.74
CA ILE A 104 -11.71 -5.44 3.19
C ILE A 104 -10.32 -5.50 3.82
N GLN A 105 -9.43 -6.41 3.39
CA GLN A 105 -8.05 -6.46 3.88
C GLN A 105 -7.30 -5.16 3.53
N ALA A 106 -7.45 -4.66 2.29
CA ALA A 106 -6.87 -3.40 1.85
C ALA A 106 -7.44 -2.19 2.61
N ILE A 107 -8.75 -2.13 2.84
CA ILE A 107 -9.37 -1.06 3.66
C ILE A 107 -8.86 -1.11 5.10
N ALA A 108 -8.72 -2.31 5.67
CA ALA A 108 -8.19 -2.51 7.01
C ALA A 108 -6.71 -2.09 7.12
N LEU A 109 -5.91 -2.33 6.07
CA LEU A 109 -4.54 -1.83 5.99
C LEU A 109 -4.53 -0.30 6.07
N ILE A 110 -5.30 0.38 5.21
CA ILE A 110 -5.40 1.85 5.19
C ILE A 110 -5.82 2.38 6.57
N GLY A 111 -6.84 1.79 7.19
CA GLY A 111 -7.32 2.21 8.50
C GLY A 111 -6.26 2.03 9.60
N THR A 112 -5.53 0.92 9.58
CA THR A 112 -4.46 0.65 10.56
C THR A 112 -3.28 1.61 10.36
N SER A 113 -2.89 1.87 9.12
CA SER A 113 -1.82 2.81 8.82
C SER A 113 -2.21 4.25 9.15
N LYS A 114 -3.48 4.64 8.98
CA LYS A 114 -4.01 5.94 9.42
C LYS A 114 -3.85 6.16 10.93
N GLU A 115 -4.16 5.17 11.76
CA GLU A 115 -3.97 5.29 13.22
C GLU A 115 -2.50 5.53 13.58
N ARG A 116 -1.57 4.83 12.90
CA ARG A 116 -0.12 5.03 13.08
C ARG A 116 0.33 6.42 12.64
N ILE A 117 -0.26 6.95 11.57
CA ILE A 117 -0.02 8.32 11.08
C ILE A 117 -0.54 9.36 12.06
N ILE A 118 -1.74 9.18 12.63
CA ILE A 118 -2.28 10.09 13.64
C ILE A 118 -1.35 10.16 14.86
N ALA A 119 -0.76 9.02 15.26
CA ALA A 119 0.24 8.99 16.31
C ALA A 119 1.57 9.69 15.95
N ASN A 120 1.85 9.93 14.67
CA ASN A 120 3.05 10.62 14.16
C ASN A 120 2.71 11.63 13.04
N PRO A 121 2.42 12.90 13.38
CA PRO A 121 1.94 13.93 12.45
C PRO A 121 2.85 14.25 11.26
N HIS A 122 4.11 13.80 11.29
CA HIS A 122 5.05 13.94 10.18
C HIS A 122 4.69 13.10 8.94
N PHE A 123 3.70 12.20 9.02
CA PHE A 123 3.35 11.21 7.97
C PHE A 123 1.93 11.36 7.38
N SER A 124 1.39 12.57 7.26
CA SER A 124 0.06 12.80 6.65
C SER A 124 0.06 12.66 5.11
N MET A 125 0.29 11.46 4.60
CA MET A 125 0.25 11.14 3.17
C MET A 125 -1.00 10.30 2.84
N PRO A 126 -1.74 10.62 1.77
CA PRO A 126 -2.92 9.85 1.38
C PRO A 126 -2.55 8.50 0.75
N THR A 127 -3.54 7.60 0.66
CA THR A 127 -3.46 6.36 -0.13
C THR A 127 -4.12 6.55 -1.49
N MET A 128 -3.49 6.07 -2.56
CA MET A 128 -4.08 6.04 -3.90
C MET A 128 -4.54 4.62 -4.24
N ILE A 129 -5.79 4.46 -4.66
CA ILE A 129 -6.33 3.22 -5.19
C ILE A 129 -6.52 3.40 -6.70
N ILE A 130 -5.87 2.55 -7.49
CA ILE A 130 -6.01 2.51 -8.94
C ILE A 130 -6.74 1.21 -9.29
N CYS A 131 -7.89 1.32 -9.95
CA CYS A 131 -8.73 0.18 -10.29
C CYS A 131 -9.36 0.35 -11.69
N PRO A 132 -9.93 -0.71 -12.30
CA PRO A 132 -10.78 -0.57 -13.47
C PRO A 132 -11.93 0.44 -13.23
N PRO A 133 -12.33 1.23 -14.24
CA PRO A 133 -13.38 2.25 -14.08
C PRO A 133 -14.71 1.72 -13.50
N CYS A 134 -15.07 0.47 -13.81
CA CYS A 134 -16.27 -0.18 -13.29
C CYS A 134 -16.22 -0.48 -11.77
N LEU A 135 -15.03 -0.48 -11.16
CA LEU A 135 -14.84 -0.76 -9.73
C LEU A 135 -14.73 0.49 -8.87
N ILE A 136 -14.65 1.70 -9.45
CA ILE A 136 -14.46 2.95 -8.70
C ILE A 136 -15.59 3.17 -7.68
N THR A 137 -16.84 3.05 -8.10
CA THR A 137 -18.00 3.22 -7.22
C THR A 137 -18.13 2.09 -6.21
N ASN A 138 -17.72 0.87 -6.60
CA ASN A 138 -17.67 -0.28 -5.71
C ASN A 138 -16.69 -0.05 -4.56
N TRP A 139 -15.47 0.44 -4.83
CA TRP A 139 -14.51 0.82 -3.80
C TRP A 139 -15.07 1.85 -2.83
N GLN A 140 -15.75 2.88 -3.34
CA GLN A 140 -16.38 3.90 -2.48
C GLN A 140 -17.46 3.29 -1.56
N SER A 141 -18.27 2.37 -2.10
CA SER A 141 -19.30 1.65 -1.34
C SER A 141 -18.69 0.76 -0.27
N GLU A 142 -17.67 -0.04 -0.61
CA GLU A 142 -17.01 -0.95 0.33
C GLU A 142 -16.28 -0.18 1.44
N ILE A 143 -15.64 0.96 1.14
CA ILE A 143 -15.07 1.84 2.18
C ILE A 143 -16.17 2.31 3.14
N SER A 144 -17.30 2.79 2.62
CA SER A 144 -18.42 3.29 3.43
C SER A 144 -19.07 2.19 4.29
N LYS A 145 -19.08 0.95 3.78
CA LYS A 145 -19.61 -0.24 4.45
C LYS A 145 -18.67 -0.75 5.53
N HIS A 146 -17.36 -0.65 5.34
CA HIS A 146 -16.38 -1.31 6.21
C HIS A 146 -15.69 -0.38 7.21
N ALA A 147 -15.64 0.91 6.92
CA ALA A 147 -15.14 1.93 7.83
C ALA A 147 -16.25 2.48 8.73
N GLN A 148 -15.88 2.98 9.91
CA GLN A 148 -16.76 3.80 10.74
C GLN A 148 -17.12 5.09 10.00
N ALA A 149 -18.32 5.61 10.24
CA ALA A 149 -18.80 6.84 9.60
C ALA A 149 -17.84 8.02 9.87
N GLY A 150 -17.31 8.63 8.81
CA GLY A 150 -16.36 9.75 8.90
C GLY A 150 -14.93 9.36 9.29
N ALA A 151 -14.62 8.07 9.47
CA ALA A 151 -13.28 7.64 9.84
C ALA A 151 -12.31 7.57 8.66
N LEU A 152 -12.80 7.31 7.44
CA LEU A 152 -12.00 7.34 6.20
C LEU A 152 -12.72 8.20 5.14
N HIS A 153 -12.08 9.29 4.73
CA HIS A 153 -12.59 10.17 3.69
C HIS A 153 -12.00 9.78 2.33
N ALA A 154 -12.85 9.22 1.47
CA ALA A 154 -12.48 8.84 0.11
C ALA A 154 -12.97 9.86 -0.92
N LYS A 155 -12.11 10.17 -1.91
CA LYS A 155 -12.45 11.03 -3.05
C LYS A 155 -12.19 10.33 -4.38
N ILE A 156 -13.16 10.41 -5.28
CA ILE A 156 -13.01 9.94 -6.66
C ILE A 156 -12.24 11.00 -7.45
N TYR A 157 -11.17 10.55 -8.10
CA TYR A 157 -10.34 11.26 -9.06
C TYR A 157 -10.53 10.58 -10.42
N HIS A 158 -11.66 10.85 -11.07
CA HIS A 158 -11.99 10.23 -12.35
C HIS A 158 -13.00 11.08 -13.14
N GLY A 159 -12.95 10.97 -14.46
CA GLY A 159 -13.81 11.72 -15.37
C GLY A 159 -13.63 13.24 -15.24
N PRO A 160 -14.65 14.03 -15.64
CA PRO A 160 -14.56 15.50 -15.65
C PRO A 160 -14.32 16.10 -14.26
N THR A 161 -14.73 15.40 -13.21
CA THR A 161 -14.61 15.86 -11.82
C THR A 161 -13.17 15.95 -11.33
N HIS A 162 -12.24 15.26 -11.99
CA HIS A 162 -10.83 15.41 -11.65
C HIS A 162 -10.33 16.83 -11.95
N TYR A 163 -10.66 17.42 -13.10
CA TYR A 163 -10.07 18.70 -13.54
C TYR A 163 -10.33 19.89 -12.59
N SER A 164 -11.30 19.79 -11.68
CA SER A 164 -11.58 20.80 -10.68
C SER A 164 -10.83 20.63 -9.35
N LEU A 165 -10.08 19.55 -9.17
CA LEU A 165 -9.34 19.28 -7.94
C LEU A 165 -7.92 19.84 -8.02
N SER A 166 -7.50 20.50 -6.94
CA SER A 166 -6.10 20.91 -6.78
C SER A 166 -5.32 19.91 -5.91
N LYS A 167 -3.99 20.05 -5.90
CA LYS A 167 -3.11 19.32 -4.96
C LYS A 167 -3.55 19.50 -3.50
N ALA A 168 -3.92 20.73 -3.12
CA ALA A 168 -4.36 21.04 -1.77
C ALA A 168 -5.70 20.39 -1.41
N ASP A 169 -6.57 20.14 -2.41
CA ASP A 169 -7.83 19.43 -2.17
C ASP A 169 -7.61 17.95 -1.99
N ILE A 170 -6.71 17.32 -2.74
CA ILE A 170 -6.38 15.90 -2.57
C ILE A 170 -5.85 15.60 -1.17
N LEU A 171 -4.96 16.44 -0.65
CA LEU A 171 -4.33 16.23 0.65
C LEU A 171 -5.31 16.31 1.84
N LYS A 172 -6.57 16.72 1.62
CA LYS A 172 -7.64 16.71 2.65
C LYS A 172 -8.29 15.33 2.81
N TYR A 173 -8.05 14.40 1.90
CA TYR A 173 -8.66 13.07 1.89
C TYR A 173 -7.66 12.01 2.33
N ASP A 174 -8.17 10.94 2.94
CA ASP A 174 -7.36 9.77 3.32
C ASP A 174 -7.08 8.88 2.10
N ILE A 175 -8.06 8.81 1.18
CA ILE A 175 -8.05 7.88 0.05
C ILE A 175 -8.44 8.62 -1.23
N ILE A 176 -7.64 8.44 -2.28
CA ILE A 176 -7.97 8.87 -3.64
C ILE A 176 -8.19 7.65 -4.52
N ILE A 177 -9.37 7.54 -5.13
CA ILE A 177 -9.73 6.43 -6.02
C ILE A 177 -9.69 6.93 -7.46
N THR A 178 -8.91 6.27 -8.31
CA THR A 178 -8.72 6.63 -9.72
C THR A 178 -8.70 5.38 -10.60
N SER A 179 -8.61 5.59 -11.92
CA SER A 179 -8.44 4.52 -12.90
C SER A 179 -7.07 4.55 -13.57
N TYR A 180 -6.66 3.38 -14.07
CA TYR A 180 -5.45 3.24 -14.90
C TYR A 180 -5.46 4.19 -16.10
N ASN A 181 -6.62 4.34 -16.76
CA ASN A 181 -6.77 5.24 -17.90
C ASN A 181 -6.57 6.70 -17.50
N THR A 182 -7.11 7.11 -16.35
CA THR A 182 -6.92 8.47 -15.81
C THR A 182 -5.46 8.76 -15.54
N ILE A 183 -4.77 7.87 -14.82
CA ILE A 183 -3.32 8.04 -14.53
C ILE A 183 -2.49 8.05 -15.81
N THR A 184 -2.83 7.21 -16.80
CA THR A 184 -2.13 7.19 -18.09
C THR A 184 -2.33 8.50 -18.86
N GLN A 185 -3.52 9.09 -18.83
CA GLN A 185 -3.80 10.38 -19.46
C GLN A 185 -3.04 11.52 -18.78
N GLU A 186 -3.06 11.58 -17.45
CA GLU A 186 -2.29 12.54 -16.66
C GLU A 186 -0.80 12.45 -16.96
N PHE A 187 -0.27 11.23 -17.15
CA PHE A 187 1.13 11.00 -17.50
C PHE A 187 1.46 11.45 -18.92
N LYS A 188 0.57 11.29 -19.90
CA LYS A 188 0.82 11.73 -21.29
C LYS A 188 0.78 13.25 -21.46
N GLN A 189 0.02 13.95 -20.61
CA GLN A 189 -0.09 15.41 -20.65
C GLN A 189 1.17 16.13 -20.11
N THR A 190 2.14 15.40 -19.55
CA THR A 190 3.33 15.98 -18.88
C THR A 190 4.37 16.62 -19.81
N ASN A 191 4.14 16.67 -21.13
CA ASN A 191 5.07 17.33 -22.07
C ASN A 191 5.12 18.87 -21.91
N THR A 192 4.21 19.48 -21.14
CA THR A 192 4.15 20.94 -20.92
C THR A 192 4.09 21.36 -19.45
N SER A 193 3.64 20.51 -18.52
CA SER A 193 3.72 20.70 -17.06
C SER A 193 3.42 19.36 -16.37
N THR A 194 4.17 18.98 -15.33
CA THR A 194 3.93 17.72 -14.61
C THR A 194 2.62 17.80 -13.84
N SER A 195 1.69 16.86 -14.09
CA SER A 195 0.44 16.78 -13.33
C SER A 195 0.74 16.64 -11.83
N PHE A 196 0.01 17.38 -11.01
CA PHE A 196 0.26 17.46 -9.57
C PHE A 196 0.08 16.10 -8.87
N ILE A 197 -0.66 15.16 -9.47
CA ILE A 197 -0.88 13.81 -8.94
C ILE A 197 0.44 13.03 -8.79
N PHE A 198 1.41 13.31 -9.67
CA PHE A 198 2.76 12.72 -9.62
C PHE A 198 3.72 13.49 -8.71
N GLN A 199 3.30 14.65 -8.18
CA GLN A 199 4.07 15.47 -7.23
C GLN A 199 3.63 15.25 -5.77
N ILE A 200 2.65 14.37 -5.54
CA ILE A 200 2.18 14.00 -4.21
C ILE A 200 2.99 12.82 -3.72
N ASN A 201 3.45 12.90 -2.48
CA ASN A 201 4.00 11.74 -1.78
C ASN A 201 2.82 10.91 -1.29
N TRP A 202 2.64 9.74 -1.88
CA TRP A 202 1.63 8.77 -1.48
C TRP A 202 2.17 7.90 -0.35
N HIS A 203 1.35 7.66 0.66
CA HIS A 203 1.66 6.71 1.71
C HIS A 203 1.72 5.29 1.13
N CYS A 204 0.67 4.93 0.41
CA CYS A 204 0.49 3.65 -0.24
C CYS A 204 -0.15 3.88 -1.62
N ILE A 205 0.24 3.07 -2.60
CA ILE A 205 -0.48 2.90 -3.86
C ILE A 205 -0.99 1.47 -3.90
N ILE A 206 -2.30 1.30 -4.04
CA ILE A 206 -2.99 0.02 -4.20
C ILE A 206 -3.42 -0.10 -5.66
N LEU A 207 -2.95 -1.15 -6.32
CA LEU A 207 -3.36 -1.49 -7.68
C LEU A 207 -4.32 -2.68 -7.60
N ASP A 208 -5.53 -2.52 -8.11
CA ASP A 208 -6.58 -3.54 -8.10
C ASP A 208 -6.81 -4.10 -9.52
N GLU A 209 -6.93 -5.42 -9.65
CA GLU A 209 -7.05 -6.13 -10.93
C GLU A 209 -5.93 -5.74 -11.93
N ALA A 210 -4.69 -5.67 -11.45
CA ALA A 210 -3.53 -5.39 -12.28
C ALA A 210 -3.12 -6.65 -13.07
N GLN A 211 -3.54 -6.75 -14.33
CA GLN A 211 -3.21 -7.86 -15.23
C GLN A 211 -2.20 -7.45 -16.30
#